data_AF-A0A4Y8UN49-F1
#
_entry.id   AF-A0A4Y8UN49-F1
#
_cell.length_a   1.000
_cell.length_b   1.000
_cell.length_c   1.000
_cell.angle_alpha   90.00
_cell.angle_beta   90.00
_cell.angle_gamma   90.00
#
_symmetry.space_group_name_H-M   'P 1'
#
loop_
_entity.id
_entity.type
_entity.pdbx_description
1 polymer ?
#
loop_
_entity_poly.entity_id
_entity_poly.type
_entity_poly.pdbx_seq_one_letter_code
_entity_poly.pdbx_strand_id
1 'polypeptide(L)'
;MASLLRRFKPHYLLALLLLVKLFTMVSASVQSADQHSPVQLKKQRFEQTLVPAVERVHREWQTRFDTVAQLLELGDPNAQLQPLRERFGAASDRELLAALKPHPVSIVLAQAAIESGWGTSRFYREANNVFGIWSTNRSEPRIAARGKRDGKTVWLKQYASLDDSIRDYYRLIAKGAAYQQFRQARLRSQDPLKLVPYLTAYSERREAYTRQVSQVLRQNQFSRYDQSDDHGQWR
;
A
#
# COMPACT_ATOMS: atom_id res chain seq x y z
N MET A 1 31.41 -15.20 -39.18
CA MET A 1 30.25 -14.43 -38.67
C MET A 1 30.64 -13.64 -37.43
N ALA A 2 31.62 -12.74 -37.58
CA ALA A 2 32.14 -11.90 -36.50
C ALA A 2 31.93 -10.44 -36.91
N SER A 3 30.83 -9.83 -36.45
CA SER A 3 30.61 -8.37 -36.52
C SER A 3 29.32 -8.01 -35.79
N LEU A 4 29.32 -8.06 -34.45
CA LEU A 4 28.26 -7.40 -33.67
C LEU A 4 28.68 -7.03 -32.23
N LEU A 5 29.96 -6.75 -32.00
CA LEU A 5 30.41 -6.04 -30.80
C LEU A 5 30.75 -4.60 -31.19
N ARG A 6 29.71 -3.76 -31.27
CA ARG A 6 29.86 -2.30 -31.37
C ARG A 6 30.65 -1.81 -30.17
N ARG A 7 31.78 -1.18 -30.46
CA ARG A 7 32.63 -0.38 -29.55
C ARG A 7 31.78 0.57 -28.69
N PHE A 8 31.60 0.26 -27.42
CA PHE A 8 31.24 1.30 -26.43
C PHE A 8 32.47 2.20 -26.25
N LYS A 9 32.36 3.48 -26.65
CA LYS A 9 33.46 4.45 -26.47
C LYS A 9 33.70 4.67 -24.97
N PRO A 10 34.95 4.68 -24.48
CA PRO A 10 35.29 4.75 -23.05
C PRO A 10 34.74 6.00 -22.34
N HIS A 11 34.49 7.08 -23.08
CA HIS A 11 33.89 8.31 -22.53
C HIS A 11 32.44 8.14 -22.05
N TYR A 12 31.67 7.19 -22.60
CA TYR A 12 30.31 6.90 -22.12
C TYR A 12 30.31 6.16 -20.77
N LEU A 13 31.34 5.34 -20.51
CA LEU A 13 31.48 4.63 -19.24
C LEU A 13 31.78 5.60 -18.09
N LEU A 14 32.63 6.61 -18.36
CA LEU A 14 32.95 7.66 -17.40
C LEU A 14 31.75 8.56 -17.11
N ALA A 15 30.98 8.94 -18.13
CA ALA A 15 29.76 9.72 -17.98
C ALA A 15 28.68 8.95 -17.19
N LEU A 16 28.52 7.65 -17.44
CA LEU A 16 27.61 6.79 -16.68
C LEU A 16 28.05 6.65 -15.21
N LEU A 17 29.34 6.48 -14.94
CA LEU A 17 29.88 6.43 -13.57
C LEU A 17 29.69 7.76 -12.82
N LEU A 18 29.86 8.89 -13.49
CA LEU A 18 29.60 10.22 -12.92
C LEU A 18 28.11 10.44 -12.65
N LEU A 19 27.22 10.03 -13.55
CA LEU A 19 25.78 10.07 -13.34
C LEU A 19 25.34 9.19 -12.17
N VAL A 20 25.88 7.98 -12.03
CA VAL A 20 25.60 7.09 -10.90
C VAL A 20 26.15 7.68 -9.59
N LYS A 21 27.36 8.26 -9.60
CA LYS A 21 27.92 8.95 -8.42
C LYS A 21 27.12 10.19 -8.03
N LEU A 22 26.67 10.99 -9.00
CA LEU A 22 25.83 12.16 -8.76
C LEU A 22 24.46 11.74 -8.23
N PHE A 23 23.83 10.73 -8.84
CA PHE A 23 22.55 10.18 -8.41
C PHE A 23 22.63 9.62 -6.98
N THR A 24 23.69 8.89 -6.64
CA THR A 24 23.89 8.35 -5.29
C THR A 24 24.18 9.45 -4.26
N MET A 25 24.96 10.49 -4.59
CA MET A 25 25.18 11.64 -3.71
C MET A 25 23.90 12.45 -3.48
N VAL A 26 23.13 12.73 -4.53
CA VAL A 26 21.83 13.41 -4.44
C VAL A 26 20.84 12.58 -3.62
N SER A 27 20.82 11.27 -3.82
CA SER A 27 19.96 10.37 -3.02
C SER A 27 20.34 10.41 -1.54
N ALA A 28 21.64 10.39 -1.21
CA ALA A 28 22.12 10.43 0.16
C ALA A 28 21.84 11.79 0.85
N SER A 29 21.98 12.91 0.14
CA SER A 29 21.71 14.25 0.68
C SER A 29 20.21 14.51 0.89
N VAL A 30 19.36 14.04 -0.03
CA VAL A 30 17.91 14.04 0.16
C VAL A 30 17.53 13.18 1.37
N GLN A 31 18.16 12.01 1.52
CA GLN A 31 17.89 11.10 2.63
C GLN A 31 18.26 11.69 4.00
N SER A 32 19.36 12.44 4.10
CA SER A 32 19.82 13.10 5.33
C SER A 32 19.01 14.37 5.67
N ALA A 33 18.61 15.15 4.67
CA ALA A 33 17.73 16.30 4.83
C ALA A 33 16.32 15.91 5.32
N ASP A 34 15.79 14.79 4.83
CA ASP A 34 14.50 14.25 5.31
C ASP A 34 14.56 13.84 6.78
N GLN A 35 15.68 13.31 7.28
CA GLN A 35 15.78 12.89 8.68
C GLN A 35 15.72 14.07 9.66
N HIS A 36 16.26 15.23 9.27
CA HIS A 36 16.31 16.45 10.10
C HIS A 36 15.22 17.47 9.78
N SER A 37 14.33 17.17 8.82
CA SER A 37 13.20 18.03 8.48
C SER A 37 12.23 18.18 9.67
N PRO A 38 11.65 19.39 9.89
CA PRO A 38 10.57 19.58 10.84
C PRO A 38 9.42 18.59 10.59
N VAL A 39 8.75 18.16 11.67
CA VAL A 39 7.68 17.15 11.59
C VAL A 39 6.60 17.53 10.57
N GLN A 40 6.21 18.80 10.52
CA GLN A 40 5.18 19.26 9.59
C GLN A 40 5.59 19.10 8.13
N LEU A 41 6.85 19.33 7.80
CA LEU A 41 7.37 19.17 6.44
C LEU A 41 7.41 17.70 6.02
N LYS A 42 7.76 16.79 6.95
CA LYS A 42 7.69 15.34 6.72
C LYS A 42 6.27 14.89 6.38
N LYS A 43 5.29 15.34 7.18
CA LYS A 43 3.86 15.05 6.94
C LYS A 43 3.38 15.59 5.60
N GLN A 44 3.75 16.82 5.26
CA GLN A 44 3.40 17.43 3.97
C GLN A 44 3.95 16.63 2.78
N ARG A 45 5.24 16.26 2.80
CA ARG A 45 5.86 15.45 1.72
C ARG A 45 5.22 14.07 1.61
N PHE A 46 4.93 13.45 2.75
CA PHE A 46 4.21 12.19 2.83
C PHE A 46 2.84 12.29 2.15
N GLU A 47 2.04 13.30 2.51
CA GLU A 47 0.71 13.48 1.92
C GLU A 47 0.79 13.78 0.42
N GLN A 48 1.66 14.71 0.00
CA GLN A 48 1.86 15.07 -1.41
C GLN A 48 2.21 13.87 -2.30
N THR A 49 2.94 12.89 -1.75
CA THR A 49 3.39 11.72 -2.49
C THR A 49 2.38 10.58 -2.42
N LEU A 50 1.88 10.28 -1.21
CA LEU A 50 1.14 9.05 -0.95
C LEU A 50 -0.36 9.18 -1.20
N VAL A 51 -0.97 10.35 -0.95
CA VAL A 51 -2.42 10.55 -1.15
C VAL A 51 -2.83 10.20 -2.58
N PRO A 52 -2.18 10.73 -3.65
CA PRO A 52 -2.58 10.39 -5.01
C PRO A 52 -2.44 8.90 -5.33
N ALA A 53 -1.44 8.22 -4.76
CA ALA A 53 -1.25 6.78 -4.96
C ALA A 53 -2.34 5.97 -4.25
N VAL A 54 -2.70 6.35 -3.03
CA VAL A 54 -3.79 5.70 -2.28
C VAL A 54 -5.13 5.90 -2.97
N GLU A 55 -5.43 7.12 -3.44
CA GLU A 55 -6.68 7.42 -4.16
C GLU A 55 -6.79 6.67 -5.49
N ARG A 56 -5.69 6.55 -6.25
CA ARG A 56 -5.68 5.73 -7.48
C ARG A 56 -6.03 4.28 -7.18
N VAL A 57 -5.32 3.64 -6.23
CA VAL A 57 -5.56 2.24 -5.91
C VAL A 57 -6.91 2.05 -5.23
N HIS A 58 -7.38 2.99 -4.41
CA HIS A 58 -8.71 2.96 -3.82
C HIS A 58 -9.78 2.93 -4.92
N ARG A 59 -9.70 3.83 -5.92
CA ARG A 59 -10.61 3.83 -7.07
C ARG A 59 -10.55 2.54 -7.88
N GLU A 60 -9.37 1.97 -8.11
CA GLU A 60 -9.25 0.65 -8.75
C GLU A 60 -10.06 -0.43 -8.02
N TRP A 61 -9.99 -0.46 -6.68
CA TRP A 61 -10.74 -1.41 -5.87
C TRP A 61 -12.23 -1.08 -5.82
N GLN A 62 -12.60 0.20 -5.77
CA GLN A 62 -13.99 0.66 -5.78
C GLN A 62 -14.67 0.29 -7.10
N THR A 63 -14.07 0.61 -8.24
CA THR A 63 -14.57 0.20 -9.57
C THR A 63 -14.74 -1.30 -9.67
N ARG A 64 -13.80 -2.09 -9.14
CA ARG A 64 -13.90 -3.54 -9.14
C ARG A 64 -15.05 -4.04 -8.26
N PHE A 65 -15.24 -3.44 -7.08
CA PHE A 65 -16.35 -3.76 -6.20
C PHE A 65 -17.70 -3.45 -6.89
N ASP A 66 -17.85 -2.26 -7.47
CA ASP A 66 -19.08 -1.83 -8.14
C ASP A 66 -19.40 -2.70 -9.36
N THR A 67 -18.39 -3.02 -10.16
CA THR A 67 -18.53 -3.93 -11.32
C THR A 67 -19.03 -5.31 -10.88
N VAL A 68 -18.45 -5.87 -9.80
CA VAL A 68 -18.86 -7.18 -9.30
C VAL A 68 -20.25 -7.12 -8.67
N ALA A 69 -20.59 -6.06 -7.96
CA ALA A 69 -21.94 -5.86 -7.41
C ALA A 69 -22.99 -5.84 -8.53
N GLN A 70 -22.74 -5.07 -9.60
CA GLN A 70 -23.63 -5.02 -10.75
C GLN A 70 -23.74 -6.37 -11.48
N LEU A 71 -22.63 -7.09 -11.67
CA LEU A 71 -22.67 -8.42 -12.27
C LEU A 71 -23.49 -9.41 -11.45
N LEU A 72 -23.40 -9.35 -10.12
CA LEU A 72 -24.20 -10.20 -9.23
C LEU A 72 -25.69 -9.89 -9.33
N GLU A 73 -26.05 -8.60 -9.42
CA GLU A 73 -27.45 -8.18 -9.63
C GLU A 73 -28.01 -8.66 -10.98
N LEU A 74 -27.16 -8.72 -12.01
CA LEU A 74 -27.52 -9.23 -13.34
C LEU A 74 -27.41 -10.76 -13.47
N GLY A 75 -26.99 -11.48 -12.43
CA GLY A 75 -26.88 -12.94 -12.40
C GLY A 75 -25.61 -13.54 -13.01
N ASP A 76 -24.53 -12.77 -13.14
CA ASP A 76 -23.22 -13.18 -13.73
C ASP A 76 -23.37 -14.05 -14.99
N PRO A 77 -23.93 -13.51 -16.09
CA PRO A 77 -24.36 -14.30 -17.24
C PRO A 77 -23.24 -15.05 -17.95
N ASN A 78 -21.98 -14.72 -17.66
CA ASN A 78 -20.79 -15.27 -18.31
C ASN A 78 -19.86 -16.03 -17.34
N ALA A 79 -20.32 -16.35 -16.12
CA ALA A 79 -19.53 -17.01 -15.07
C ALA A 79 -18.17 -16.32 -14.77
N GLN A 80 -18.10 -15.00 -14.94
CA GLN A 80 -16.85 -14.22 -14.84
C GLN A 80 -16.37 -14.08 -13.39
N LEU A 81 -17.24 -14.31 -12.41
CA LEU A 81 -16.92 -14.16 -11.00
C LEU A 81 -16.22 -15.38 -10.42
N GLN A 82 -16.27 -16.55 -11.07
CA GLN A 82 -15.67 -17.77 -10.53
C GLN A 82 -14.14 -17.63 -10.28
N PRO A 83 -13.32 -17.12 -11.23
CA PRO A 83 -11.90 -16.87 -10.96
C PRO A 83 -11.65 -15.86 -9.82
N LEU A 84 -12.56 -14.90 -9.63
CA LEU A 84 -12.47 -13.95 -8.53
C LEU A 84 -12.75 -14.60 -7.19
N ARG A 85 -13.77 -15.46 -7.10
CA ARG A 85 -14.08 -16.25 -5.90
C ARG A 85 -12.90 -17.10 -5.48
N GLU A 86 -12.31 -17.83 -6.41
CA GLU A 86 -11.13 -18.66 -6.15
C GLU A 86 -9.93 -17.82 -5.70
N ARG A 87 -9.66 -16.70 -6.39
CA ARG A 87 -8.55 -15.81 -6.06
C ARG A 87 -8.64 -15.24 -4.65
N PHE A 88 -9.85 -14.91 -4.20
CA PHE A 88 -10.13 -14.33 -2.89
C PHE A 88 -10.59 -15.33 -1.82
N GLY A 89 -10.80 -16.59 -2.19
CA GLY A 89 -11.31 -17.63 -1.30
C GLY A 89 -12.73 -17.35 -0.79
N ALA A 90 -13.59 -16.76 -1.63
CA ALA A 90 -14.95 -16.39 -1.26
C ALA A 90 -15.95 -17.51 -1.59
N ALA A 91 -16.66 -18.03 -0.59
CA ALA A 91 -17.65 -19.09 -0.73
C ALA A 91 -19.04 -18.56 -1.13
N SER A 92 -19.27 -17.25 -1.02
CA SER A 92 -20.55 -16.61 -1.35
C SER A 92 -20.35 -15.23 -1.98
N ASP A 93 -21.40 -14.72 -2.61
CA ASP A 93 -21.44 -13.39 -3.25
C ASP A 93 -21.12 -12.30 -2.24
N ARG A 94 -21.70 -12.42 -1.05
CA ARG A 94 -21.45 -11.53 0.07
C ARG A 94 -19.99 -11.55 0.51
N GLU A 95 -19.36 -12.71 0.55
CA GLU A 95 -17.93 -12.80 0.90
C GLU A 95 -17.05 -12.20 -0.19
N LEU A 96 -17.39 -12.39 -1.46
CA LEU A 96 -16.68 -11.78 -2.58
C LEU A 96 -16.77 -10.25 -2.52
N LEU A 97 -17.98 -9.72 -2.31
CA LEU A 97 -18.20 -8.28 -2.12
C LEU A 97 -17.44 -7.76 -0.89
N ALA A 98 -17.46 -8.48 0.25
CA ALA A 98 -16.72 -8.09 1.44
C ALA A 98 -15.19 -8.07 1.20
N ALA A 99 -14.68 -9.01 0.41
CA ALA A 99 -13.27 -9.07 -0.01
C ALA A 99 -12.88 -7.87 -0.87
N LEU A 100 -13.74 -7.48 -1.81
CA LEU A 100 -13.48 -6.42 -2.77
C LEU A 100 -13.77 -5.02 -2.27
N LYS A 101 -14.65 -4.84 -1.28
CA LYS A 101 -15.00 -3.49 -0.79
C LYS A 101 -13.75 -2.81 -0.20
N PRO A 102 -13.29 -1.69 -0.78
CA PRO A 102 -12.21 -0.93 -0.17
C PRO A 102 -12.67 -0.31 1.16
N HIS A 103 -11.70 0.02 2.02
CA HIS A 103 -11.96 0.76 3.26
C HIS A 103 -11.65 2.24 3.04
N PRO A 104 -12.17 3.13 3.90
CA PRO A 104 -11.91 4.57 3.80
C PRO A 104 -10.42 4.88 3.62
N VAL A 105 -10.12 5.80 2.70
CA VAL A 105 -8.76 6.26 2.37
C VAL A 105 -8.04 6.73 3.63
N SER A 106 -8.75 7.38 4.54
CA SER A 106 -8.22 7.87 5.80
C SER A 106 -7.58 6.80 6.69
N ILE A 107 -8.12 5.58 6.69
CA ILE A 107 -7.54 4.43 7.42
C ILE A 107 -6.22 4.03 6.78
N VAL A 108 -6.17 3.93 5.44
CA VAL A 108 -4.96 3.57 4.69
C VAL A 108 -3.84 4.57 4.97
N LEU A 109 -4.15 5.87 4.90
CA LEU A 109 -3.19 6.95 5.17
C LEU A 109 -2.69 6.93 6.63
N ALA A 110 -3.59 6.69 7.59
CA ALA A 110 -3.21 6.60 9.01
C ALA A 110 -2.27 5.42 9.28
N GLN A 111 -2.58 4.24 8.74
CA GLN A 111 -1.70 3.08 8.87
C GLN A 111 -0.38 3.31 8.14
N ALA A 112 -0.40 3.82 6.91
CA ALA A 112 0.81 4.13 6.17
C ALA A 112 1.71 5.14 6.89
N ALA A 113 1.15 6.17 7.53
CA ALA A 113 1.92 7.13 8.31
C ALA A 113 2.63 6.46 9.50
N ILE A 114 1.96 5.52 10.16
CA ILE A 114 2.53 4.74 11.28
C ILE A 114 3.61 3.78 10.77
N GLU A 115 3.30 2.95 9.77
CA GLU A 115 4.20 1.88 9.30
C GLU A 115 5.44 2.42 8.60
N SER A 116 5.31 3.54 7.87
CA SER A 116 6.43 4.16 7.15
C SER A 116 7.17 5.23 7.96
N GLY A 117 6.66 5.59 9.14
CA GLY A 117 7.15 6.75 9.90
C GLY A 117 7.06 8.04 9.06
N TRP A 118 5.88 8.33 8.52
CA TRP A 118 5.64 9.48 7.63
C TRP A 118 6.53 9.49 6.39
N GLY A 119 6.75 8.32 5.77
CA GLY A 119 7.57 8.16 4.57
C GLY A 119 9.09 8.20 4.79
N THR A 120 9.55 8.32 6.04
CA THR A 120 10.99 8.45 6.35
C THR A 120 11.71 7.11 6.54
N SER A 121 10.96 6.02 6.71
CA SER A 121 11.49 4.66 6.79
C SER A 121 12.39 4.34 5.60
N ARG A 122 13.47 3.60 5.87
CA ARG A 122 14.35 3.07 4.82
C ARG A 122 13.57 2.22 3.81
N PHE A 123 12.66 1.37 4.28
CA PHE A 123 11.93 0.46 3.41
C PHE A 123 10.90 1.21 2.53
N TYR A 124 10.34 2.32 3.03
CA TYR A 124 9.53 3.20 2.21
C TYR A 124 10.37 3.82 1.07
N ARG A 125 11.52 4.42 1.40
CA ARG A 125 12.35 5.17 0.45
C ARG A 125 13.11 4.30 -0.55
N GLU A 126 13.67 3.19 -0.09
CA GLU A 126 14.54 2.33 -0.93
C GLU A 126 13.77 1.18 -1.59
N ALA A 127 12.60 0.80 -1.05
CA ALA A 127 11.89 -0.39 -1.49
C ALA A 127 10.40 -0.16 -1.81
N ASN A 128 9.93 1.10 -1.77
CA ASN A 128 8.52 1.46 -1.92
C ASN A 128 7.58 0.68 -0.99
N ASN A 129 8.09 0.12 0.12
CA ASN A 129 7.32 -0.74 1.01
C ASN A 129 6.70 0.09 2.12
N VAL A 130 5.46 0.53 1.87
CA VAL A 130 4.74 1.47 2.73
C VAL A 130 4.35 0.85 4.06
N PHE A 131 3.99 -0.44 4.05
CA PHE A 131 3.39 -1.16 5.17
C PHE A 131 4.35 -2.17 5.84
N GLY A 132 5.64 -2.13 5.49
CA GLY A 132 6.65 -3.03 6.05
C GLY A 132 6.38 -4.51 5.78
N ILE A 133 5.75 -4.86 4.65
CA ILE A 133 5.34 -6.24 4.34
C ILE A 133 6.58 -7.14 4.18
N TRP A 134 6.60 -8.25 4.91
CA TRP A 134 7.69 -9.23 4.88
C TRP A 134 7.69 -10.02 3.57
N SER A 135 8.89 -10.38 3.13
CA SER A 135 9.11 -11.25 1.98
C SER A 135 9.50 -12.64 2.47
N THR A 136 8.66 -13.62 2.16
CA THR A 136 8.95 -15.05 2.39
C THR A 136 9.45 -15.75 1.13
N ASN A 137 9.22 -15.14 -0.04
CA ASN A 137 9.66 -15.67 -1.31
C ASN A 137 11.08 -15.16 -1.65
N ARG A 138 12.00 -16.08 -1.99
CA ARG A 138 13.38 -15.69 -2.35
C ARG A 138 13.51 -15.18 -3.78
N SER A 139 12.54 -15.49 -4.66
CA SER A 139 12.59 -15.10 -6.07
C SER A 139 11.97 -13.73 -6.36
N GLU A 140 11.28 -13.12 -5.39
CA GLU A 140 10.74 -11.76 -5.55
C GLU A 140 11.77 -10.69 -5.13
N PRO A 141 11.69 -9.47 -5.70
CA PRO A 141 12.50 -8.35 -5.24
C PRO A 141 12.29 -8.08 -3.75
N ARG A 142 13.39 -7.96 -3.00
CA ARG A 142 13.36 -7.84 -1.54
C ARG A 142 14.61 -7.18 -1.01
N ILE A 143 14.46 -6.53 0.13
CA ILE A 143 15.51 -5.79 0.83
C ILE A 143 15.69 -6.37 2.23
N ALA A 144 16.95 -6.54 2.65
CA ALA A 144 17.27 -7.03 3.98
C ALA A 144 17.04 -5.94 5.03
N ALA A 145 16.48 -6.32 6.17
CA ALA A 145 16.58 -5.53 7.39
C ALA A 145 18.04 -5.48 7.85
N ARG A 146 18.45 -4.36 8.47
CA ARG A 146 19.81 -4.20 9.00
C ARG A 146 20.07 -5.12 10.20
N GLY A 147 19.02 -5.49 10.94
CA GLY A 147 19.09 -6.39 12.08
C GLY A 147 18.67 -7.83 11.74
N LYS A 148 18.99 -8.75 12.64
CA LYS A 148 18.49 -10.12 12.63
C LYS A 148 17.38 -10.26 13.67
N ARG A 149 16.35 -11.06 13.37
CA ARG A 149 15.35 -11.52 14.35
C ARG A 149 15.60 -13.00 14.59
N ASP A 150 15.82 -13.39 15.84
CA ASP A 150 16.14 -14.77 16.24
C ASP A 150 17.31 -15.38 15.43
N GLY A 151 18.36 -14.58 15.23
CA GLY A 151 19.55 -14.99 14.46
C GLY A 151 19.35 -15.06 12.94
N LYS A 152 18.15 -14.78 12.41
CA LYS A 152 17.82 -14.83 10.99
C LYS A 152 17.64 -13.43 10.39
N THR A 153 18.10 -13.25 9.16
CA THR A 153 17.85 -12.02 8.40
C THR A 153 16.36 -11.94 8.03
N VAL A 154 15.72 -10.84 8.42
CA VAL A 154 14.36 -10.52 7.98
C VAL A 154 14.43 -9.84 6.62
N TRP A 155 13.63 -10.33 5.68
CA TRP A 155 13.51 -9.78 4.35
C TRP A 155 12.16 -9.09 4.21
N LEU A 156 12.15 -7.91 3.61
CA LEU A 156 10.93 -7.16 3.30
C LEU A 156 10.79 -7.06 1.79
N LYS A 157 9.55 -7.06 1.32
CA LYS A 157 9.26 -6.91 -0.10
C LYS A 157 9.79 -5.58 -0.63
N GLN A 158 10.22 -5.59 -1.88
CA GLN A 158 10.54 -4.41 -2.67
C GLN A 158 9.55 -4.31 -3.82
N TYR A 159 8.95 -3.13 -3.97
CA TYR A 159 7.93 -2.85 -4.98
C TYR A 159 8.46 -1.90 -6.04
N ALA A 160 7.95 -2.04 -7.26
CA ALA A 160 8.29 -1.13 -8.37
C ALA A 160 7.73 0.28 -8.13
N SER A 161 6.60 0.40 -7.42
CA SER A 161 5.93 1.66 -7.13
C SER A 161 5.23 1.63 -5.76
N LEU A 162 4.84 2.81 -5.26
CA LEU A 162 3.98 2.92 -4.07
C LEU A 162 2.60 2.28 -4.32
N ASP A 163 2.04 2.46 -5.53
CA ASP A 163 0.79 1.85 -5.94
C ASP A 163 0.83 0.31 -5.79
N ASP A 164 1.95 -0.34 -6.14
CA ASP A 164 2.10 -1.79 -5.98
C ASP A 164 2.13 -2.24 -4.52
N SER A 165 2.75 -1.46 -3.64
CA SER A 165 2.72 -1.72 -2.20
C SER A 165 1.32 -1.56 -1.62
N ILE A 166 0.59 -0.54 -2.05
CA ILE A 166 -0.80 -0.29 -1.64
C ILE A 166 -1.73 -1.40 -2.17
N ARG A 167 -1.55 -1.87 -3.41
CA ARG A 167 -2.29 -3.02 -3.96
C ARG A 167 -2.03 -4.29 -3.16
N ASP A 168 -0.78 -4.56 -2.76
CA ASP A 168 -0.45 -5.74 -1.94
C ASP A 168 -1.08 -5.64 -0.54
N TYR A 169 -1.09 -4.44 0.04
CA TYR A 169 -1.79 -4.15 1.29
C TYR A 169 -3.31 -4.42 1.20
N TYR A 170 -4.00 -3.93 0.17
CA TYR A 170 -5.42 -4.24 0.01
C TYR A 170 -5.66 -5.75 -0.18
N ARG A 171 -4.77 -6.46 -0.91
CA ARG A 171 -4.86 -7.93 -1.07
C ARG A 171 -4.68 -8.66 0.26
N LEU A 172 -3.76 -8.21 1.11
CA LEU A 172 -3.58 -8.76 2.46
C LEU A 172 -4.88 -8.69 3.26
N ILE A 173 -5.54 -7.53 3.26
CA ILE A 173 -6.81 -7.31 3.96
C ILE A 173 -7.96 -8.12 3.33
N ALA A 174 -8.01 -8.18 1.99
CA ALA A 174 -9.03 -8.91 1.24
C ALA A 174 -8.98 -10.41 1.51
N LYS A 175 -7.79 -11.00 1.66
CA LYS A 175 -7.59 -12.45 1.80
C LYS A 175 -7.38 -12.94 3.23
N GLY A 176 -6.78 -12.14 4.10
CA GLY A 176 -6.37 -12.58 5.42
C GLY A 176 -7.57 -12.98 6.28
N ALA A 177 -7.56 -14.20 6.85
CA ALA A 177 -8.62 -14.71 7.71
C ALA A 177 -8.88 -13.78 8.93
N ALA A 178 -7.80 -13.23 9.49
CA ALA A 178 -7.86 -12.30 10.62
C ALA A 178 -8.66 -11.00 10.34
N TYR A 179 -8.90 -10.65 9.08
CA TYR A 179 -9.62 -9.44 8.69
C TYR A 179 -11.09 -9.70 8.33
N GLN A 180 -11.60 -10.92 8.48
CA GLN A 180 -12.98 -11.26 8.10
C GLN A 180 -14.02 -10.34 8.75
N GLN A 181 -13.90 -10.05 10.05
CA GLN A 181 -14.82 -9.16 10.75
C GLN A 181 -14.73 -7.72 10.22
N PHE A 182 -13.51 -7.22 9.97
CA PHE A 182 -13.31 -5.91 9.35
C PHE A 182 -13.96 -5.84 7.96
N ARG A 183 -13.76 -6.85 7.11
CA ARG A 183 -14.39 -6.93 5.79
C ARG A 183 -15.91 -6.85 5.85
N GLN A 184 -16.52 -7.58 6.79
CA GLN A 184 -17.97 -7.53 6.99
C GLN A 184 -18.47 -6.20 7.54
N ALA A 185 -17.71 -5.58 8.47
CA ALA A 185 -18.06 -4.28 9.03
C ALA A 185 -18.12 -3.17 7.97
N ARG A 186 -17.18 -3.19 7.01
CA ARG A 186 -17.12 -2.21 5.89
C ARG A 186 -18.28 -2.30 4.92
N LEU A 187 -18.94 -3.46 4.81
CA LEU A 187 -20.18 -3.53 4.04
C LEU A 187 -21.28 -2.65 4.65
N ARG A 188 -21.25 -2.40 5.96
CA ARG A 188 -22.32 -1.74 6.73
C ARG A 188 -21.97 -0.32 7.17
N SER A 189 -20.71 0.07 7.10
CA SER A 189 -20.26 1.39 7.56
C SER A 189 -19.08 1.87 6.73
N GLN A 190 -19.05 3.18 6.51
CA GLN A 190 -17.90 3.91 5.95
C GLN A 190 -17.23 4.80 7.02
N ASP A 191 -17.69 4.77 8.27
CA ASP A 191 -17.10 5.57 9.34
C ASP A 191 -15.77 4.94 9.78
N PRO A 192 -14.62 5.59 9.51
CA PRO A 192 -13.34 4.99 9.78
C PRO A 192 -13.11 4.75 11.28
N LEU A 193 -13.68 5.56 12.17
CA LEU A 193 -13.52 5.39 13.62
C LEU A 193 -14.30 4.19 14.15
N LYS A 194 -15.40 3.80 13.50
CA LYS A 194 -16.12 2.54 13.79
C LYS A 194 -15.43 1.31 13.21
N LEU A 195 -14.67 1.48 12.14
CA LEU A 195 -14.03 0.40 11.41
C LEU A 195 -12.65 0.01 11.97
N VAL A 196 -11.84 0.99 12.40
CA VAL A 196 -10.48 0.78 12.95
C VAL A 196 -10.40 -0.23 14.11
N PRO A 197 -11.37 -0.31 15.04
CA PRO A 197 -11.35 -1.33 16.10
C PRO A 197 -11.28 -2.78 15.61
N TYR A 198 -11.72 -3.09 14.39
CA TYR A 198 -11.62 -4.44 13.82
C TYR A 198 -10.22 -4.81 13.28
N LEU A 199 -9.25 -3.89 13.35
CA LEU A 199 -7.87 -4.08 12.84
C LEU A 199 -6.88 -4.50 13.93
N THR A 200 -7.35 -5.01 15.09
CA THR A 200 -6.46 -5.44 16.19
C THR A 200 -5.46 -6.53 15.77
N ALA A 201 -5.79 -7.36 14.78
CA ALA A 201 -4.90 -8.39 14.29
C ALA A 201 -3.76 -7.89 13.40
N TYR A 202 -3.78 -6.62 12.99
CA TYR A 202 -2.76 -6.05 12.11
C TYR A 202 -1.39 -5.92 12.81
N SER A 203 -1.39 -5.70 14.13
CA SER A 203 -0.18 -5.48 14.92
C SER A 203 -0.17 -6.36 16.17
N GLU A 204 1.01 -6.82 16.57
CA GLU A 204 1.24 -7.48 17.86
C GLU A 204 0.79 -6.59 19.05
N ARG A 205 0.69 -5.26 18.84
CA ARG A 205 0.21 -4.27 19.82
C ARG A 205 -1.31 -4.19 19.96
N ARG A 206 -2.08 -4.96 19.17
CA ARG A 206 -3.54 -5.13 19.29
C ARG A 206 -4.32 -3.82 19.41
N GLU A 207 -5.11 -3.62 20.46
CA GLU A 207 -5.96 -2.44 20.67
C GLU A 207 -5.13 -1.17 20.85
N ALA A 208 -3.90 -1.26 21.36
CA ALA A 208 -3.03 -0.11 21.44
C ALA A 208 -2.66 0.42 20.04
N TYR A 209 -2.54 -0.48 19.06
CA TYR A 209 -2.33 -0.10 17.66
C TYR A 209 -3.58 0.59 17.08
N THR A 210 -4.76 0.01 17.24
CA THR A 210 -5.99 0.59 16.68
C THR A 210 -6.30 1.96 17.30
N ARG A 211 -6.04 2.16 18.61
CA ARG A 211 -6.10 3.49 19.24
C ARG A 211 -5.12 4.49 18.60
N GLN A 212 -3.90 4.06 18.29
CA GLN A 212 -2.91 4.90 17.61
C GLN A 212 -3.38 5.28 16.19
N VAL A 213 -3.95 4.34 15.44
CA VAL A 213 -4.52 4.61 14.11
C VAL A 213 -5.62 5.65 14.21
N SER A 214 -6.58 5.49 15.14
CA SER A 214 -7.65 6.47 15.34
C SER A 214 -7.12 7.85 15.76
N GLN A 215 -6.06 7.90 16.56
CA GLN A 215 -5.42 9.15 16.96
C GLN A 215 -4.77 9.86 15.77
N VAL A 216 -3.98 9.14 14.97
CA VAL A 216 -3.34 9.69 13.75
C VAL A 216 -4.40 10.20 12.79
N LEU A 217 -5.48 9.45 12.59
CA LEU A 217 -6.58 9.85 11.73
C LEU A 217 -7.18 11.20 12.17
N ARG A 218 -7.51 11.36 13.46
CA ARG A 218 -8.09 12.61 13.99
C ARG A 218 -7.12 13.78 13.96
N GLN A 219 -5.91 13.59 14.48
CA GLN A 219 -4.91 14.66 14.61
C GLN A 219 -4.47 15.24 13.26
N ASN A 220 -4.54 14.43 12.20
CA ASN A 220 -4.15 14.85 10.86
C ASN A 220 -5.36 15.03 9.94
N GLN A 221 -6.58 15.00 10.49
CA GLN A 221 -7.85 15.25 9.78
C GLN A 221 -7.98 14.44 8.48
N PHE A 222 -7.51 13.19 8.46
CA PHE A 222 -7.47 12.38 7.24
C PHE A 222 -8.86 12.02 6.70
N SER A 223 -9.91 12.15 7.50
CA SER A 223 -11.30 11.97 7.04
C SER A 223 -11.69 12.90 5.88
N ARG A 224 -10.95 14.00 5.65
CA ARG A 224 -11.14 14.86 4.47
C ARG A 224 -10.92 14.11 3.14
N TYR A 225 -10.14 13.02 3.15
CA TYR A 225 -9.87 12.19 1.97
C TYR A 225 -10.91 11.09 1.76
N ASP A 226 -11.87 10.94 2.66
CA ASP A 226 -12.98 9.99 2.49
C ASP A 226 -14.16 10.63 1.74
N GLN A 227 -14.17 11.96 1.58
CA GLN A 227 -15.27 12.74 1.00
C GLN A 227 -15.20 12.87 -0.52
N SER A 228 -14.10 12.44 -1.16
CA SER A 228 -13.91 12.54 -2.61
C SER A 228 -14.69 11.50 -3.43
N ASP A 229 -15.44 10.61 -2.78
CA ASP A 229 -16.28 9.61 -3.46
C ASP A 229 -17.70 10.14 -3.80
N ASP A 230 -18.00 11.43 -3.61
CA ASP A 230 -19.26 12.05 -4.05
C ASP A 230 -19.22 12.50 -5.54
N HIS A 231 -18.83 11.58 -6.42
CA HIS A 231 -18.92 11.78 -7.86
C HIS A 231 -19.71 10.64 -8.51
N GLY A 232 -21.04 10.83 -8.59
CA GLY A 232 -21.89 10.00 -9.44
C GLY A 232 -23.39 10.06 -9.18
N GLN A 233 -23.97 11.24 -8.93
CA GLN A 233 -25.39 11.45 -9.23
C GLN A 233 -25.58 11.23 -10.73
N TRP A 234 -26.20 10.11 -11.11
CA TRP A 234 -26.74 9.94 -12.45
C TRP A 234 -27.97 10.86 -12.58
N ARG A 235 -27.83 11.93 -13.35
CA ARG A 235 -28.92 12.64 -14.03
C ARG A 235 -28.63 12.61 -15.52
#